data_AF-V4J5V9-F1
#
_entry.id   AF-V4J5V9-F1
#
_cell.length_a   1.000
_cell.length_b   1.000
_cell.length_c   1.000
_cell.angle_alpha   90.00
_cell.angle_beta   90.00
_cell.angle_gamma   90.00
#
_symmetry.space_group_name_H-M   'P 1'
#
loop_
_entity.id
_entity.type
_entity.pdbx_description
1 polymer ?
#
loop_
_entity_poly.entity_id
_entity_poly.type
_entity_poly.pdbx_seq_one_letter_code
_entity_poly.pdbx_strand_id
1 'polypeptide(L)'
;MRALRLRHAAVRSSGSPGLDEMEAEFRRAAEAAGFSAEPGPVDLAAVLVLTGGTERKILEASQGAKLALLFYHDSYNSLAAASEAASLLQASGVGVQLYDFGSARQVLALAARAAEAVEELKGLKITSFGGPSEWLVYSTGEGDLLGASVEVVPLEDLAKEAEEAEPEQMPGQPSRLEGVSGEQVERALRLASAMRRLSEGPLTVRCFDLLRIYGVTPCLPWQPSTQRAS
;
A
#
# COMPACT_ATOMS: atom_id res chain seq x y z
N MET A 1 13.50 3.60 9.54
CA MET A 1 12.08 3.51 9.93
C MET A 1 11.74 2.05 10.25
N ARG A 2 10.67 1.78 11.03
CA ARG A 2 10.37 0.45 11.57
C ARG A 2 9.14 -0.16 10.88
N ALA A 3 9.26 -1.41 10.45
CA ALA A 3 8.17 -2.21 9.88
C ALA A 3 6.95 -2.31 10.80
N LEU A 4 5.74 -2.36 10.21
CA LEU A 4 4.51 -2.68 10.93
C LEU A 4 4.63 -4.01 11.67
N ARG A 5 4.14 -4.05 12.91
CA ARG A 5 4.17 -5.25 13.74
C ARG A 5 2.82 -5.93 13.70
N LEU A 6 2.84 -7.14 13.18
CA LEU A 6 1.67 -7.99 13.03
C LEU A 6 1.67 -9.01 14.16
N ARG A 7 0.61 -9.05 14.97
CA ARG A 7 0.48 -9.99 16.08
C ARG A 7 -0.77 -10.84 15.93
N HIS A 8 -0.66 -12.13 16.21
CA HIS A 8 -1.83 -12.99 16.32
C HIS A 8 -2.04 -13.50 17.75
N ALA A 9 -3.29 -13.76 18.11
CA ALA A 9 -3.67 -14.38 19.37
C ALA A 9 -4.92 -15.24 19.18
N ALA A 10 -5.09 -16.26 20.03
CA ALA A 10 -6.34 -17.00 20.15
C ALA A 10 -6.82 -16.92 21.60
N VAL A 11 -8.09 -16.56 21.80
CA VAL A 11 -8.63 -16.30 23.13
C VAL A 11 -9.82 -17.21 23.42
N ARG A 12 -9.73 -17.95 24.53
CA ARG A 12 -10.80 -18.83 25.06
C ARG A 12 -10.95 -18.69 26.57
N SER A 13 -12.13 -19.01 27.09
CA SER A 13 -12.38 -19.24 28.50
C SER A 13 -11.67 -20.52 28.96
N SER A 14 -11.36 -20.60 30.26
CA SER A 14 -10.75 -21.78 30.86
C SER A 14 -11.69 -22.99 30.71
N GLY A 15 -11.17 -24.14 30.23
CA GLY A 15 -11.92 -25.39 30.24
C GLY A 15 -12.85 -25.64 29.05
N SER A 16 -12.64 -25.01 27.90
CA SER A 16 -13.41 -25.25 26.67
C SER A 16 -12.71 -26.29 25.76
N PRO A 17 -13.11 -27.57 25.79
CA PRO A 17 -12.47 -28.63 25.01
C PRO A 17 -12.88 -28.57 23.54
N GLY A 18 -12.04 -29.11 22.65
CA GLY A 18 -12.39 -29.34 21.24
C GLY A 18 -12.19 -28.15 20.30
N LEU A 19 -11.45 -27.13 20.72
CA LEU A 19 -11.14 -25.94 19.91
C LEU A 19 -9.67 -25.88 19.46
N ASP A 20 -8.87 -26.89 19.82
CA ASP A 20 -7.44 -26.90 19.58
C ASP A 20 -7.08 -27.00 18.08
N GLU A 21 -7.91 -27.68 17.29
CA GLU A 21 -7.72 -27.76 15.84
C GLU A 21 -7.94 -26.40 15.16
N MET A 22 -9.00 -25.69 15.53
CA MET A 22 -9.29 -24.33 15.04
C MET A 22 -8.18 -23.35 15.42
N GLU A 23 -7.70 -23.42 16.67
CA GLU A 23 -6.56 -22.63 17.14
C GLU A 23 -5.28 -22.93 16.34
N ALA A 24 -4.99 -24.22 16.10
CA ALA A 24 -3.82 -24.63 15.34
C ALA A 24 -3.90 -24.22 13.87
N GLU A 25 -5.08 -24.29 13.25
CA GLU A 25 -5.31 -23.80 11.89
C GLU A 25 -5.08 -22.30 11.79
N PHE A 26 -5.68 -21.52 12.70
CA PHE A 26 -5.49 -20.08 12.74
C PHE A 26 -4.02 -19.69 12.91
N ARG A 27 -3.34 -20.35 13.86
CA ARG A 27 -1.92 -20.11 14.12
C ARG A 27 -1.08 -20.36 12.88
N ARG A 28 -1.27 -21.50 12.20
CA ARG A 28 -0.55 -21.80 10.94
C ARG A 28 -0.82 -20.74 9.87
N ALA A 29 -2.07 -20.29 9.72
CA ALA A 29 -2.42 -19.28 8.74
C ALA A 29 -1.79 -17.90 9.07
N ALA A 30 -1.76 -17.52 10.34
CA ALA A 30 -1.21 -16.26 10.81
C ALA A 30 0.32 -16.25 10.70
N GLU A 31 1.00 -17.30 11.15
CA GLU A 31 2.45 -17.45 11.03
C GLU A 31 2.89 -17.46 9.56
N ALA A 32 2.15 -18.15 8.68
CA ALA A 32 2.40 -18.14 7.24
C ALA A 32 2.22 -16.75 6.60
N ALA A 33 1.41 -15.88 7.22
CA ALA A 33 1.22 -14.49 6.81
C ALA A 33 2.16 -13.51 7.55
N GLY A 34 3.14 -14.00 8.31
CA GLY A 34 4.14 -13.16 8.98
C GLY A 34 3.69 -12.54 10.31
N PHE A 35 2.59 -13.00 10.89
CA PHE A 35 2.17 -12.57 12.23
C PHE A 35 2.98 -13.31 13.30
N SER A 36 3.30 -12.61 14.40
CA SER A 36 3.98 -13.19 15.56
C SER A 36 3.03 -13.46 16.72
N ALA A 37 3.28 -14.52 17.49
CA ALA A 37 2.61 -14.80 18.76
C ALA A 37 3.20 -14.02 19.95
N GLU A 38 4.38 -13.42 19.77
CA GLU A 38 5.14 -12.83 20.88
C GLU A 38 4.43 -11.58 21.44
N PRO A 39 4.41 -11.43 22.78
CA PRO A 39 3.90 -10.23 23.41
C PRO A 39 4.81 -9.05 23.10
N GLY A 40 4.22 -7.93 22.69
CA GLY A 40 4.96 -6.73 22.36
C GLY A 40 4.05 -5.67 21.76
N PRO A 41 4.60 -4.48 21.48
CA PRO A 41 3.81 -3.42 20.88
C PRO A 41 3.45 -3.79 19.44
N VAL A 42 2.17 -3.62 19.09
CA VAL A 42 1.53 -4.13 17.88
C VAL A 42 0.95 -2.98 17.07
N ASP A 43 0.95 -3.08 15.74
CA ASP A 43 0.26 -2.11 14.87
C ASP A 43 -1.03 -2.72 14.30
N LEU A 44 -1.01 -4.03 13.97
CA LEU A 44 -2.18 -4.79 13.52
C LEU A 44 -2.29 -6.09 14.33
N ALA A 45 -3.42 -6.26 15.01
CA ALA A 45 -3.72 -7.45 15.80
C ALA A 45 -4.72 -8.35 15.06
N ALA A 46 -4.46 -9.65 14.98
CA ALA A 46 -5.39 -10.66 14.50
C ALA A 46 -5.77 -11.59 15.65
N VAL A 47 -7.02 -11.56 16.08
CA VAL A 47 -7.47 -12.28 17.28
C VAL A 47 -8.55 -13.28 16.89
N LEU A 48 -8.26 -14.57 17.05
CA LEU A 48 -9.28 -15.61 17.00
C LEU A 48 -10.04 -15.66 18.33
N VAL A 49 -11.34 -15.41 18.27
CA VAL A 49 -12.25 -15.49 19.41
C VAL A 49 -12.87 -16.88 19.41
N LEU A 50 -12.45 -17.72 20.35
CA LEU A 50 -12.90 -19.12 20.44
C LEU A 50 -14.14 -19.29 21.32
N THR A 51 -14.34 -18.39 22.30
CA THR A 51 -15.48 -18.47 23.22
C THR A 51 -15.90 -17.10 23.73
N GLY A 52 -17.13 -17.02 24.24
CA GLY A 52 -17.65 -15.92 25.03
C GLY A 52 -16.92 -15.72 26.36
N GLY A 53 -17.11 -14.58 27.00
CA GLY A 53 -16.45 -14.26 28.27
C GLY A 53 -14.94 -13.99 28.13
N THR A 54 -14.50 -13.68 26.91
CA THR A 54 -13.10 -13.42 26.55
C THR A 54 -12.83 -11.96 26.22
N GLU A 55 -13.80 -11.07 26.43
CA GLU A 55 -13.77 -9.66 26.03
C GLU A 55 -12.51 -8.98 26.55
N ARG A 56 -12.18 -9.17 27.85
CA ARG A 56 -10.93 -8.64 28.44
C ARG A 56 -9.66 -9.16 27.75
N LYS A 57 -9.63 -10.45 27.39
CA LYS A 57 -8.50 -11.05 26.67
C LYS A 57 -8.38 -10.49 25.25
N ILE A 58 -9.50 -10.21 24.58
CA ILE A 58 -9.51 -9.57 23.26
C ILE A 58 -8.91 -8.16 23.35
N LEU A 59 -9.28 -7.39 24.39
CA LEU A 59 -8.73 -6.05 24.63
C LEU A 59 -7.22 -6.10 24.89
N GLU A 60 -6.76 -6.99 25.76
CA GLU A 60 -5.33 -7.20 26.03
C GLU A 60 -4.56 -7.60 24.76
N ALA A 61 -5.13 -8.55 23.99
CA ALA A 61 -4.58 -9.01 22.72
C ALA A 61 -4.64 -7.97 21.58
N SER A 62 -5.34 -6.86 21.77
CA SER A 62 -5.43 -5.75 20.81
C SER A 62 -4.83 -4.44 21.33
N GLN A 63 -4.27 -4.44 22.55
CA GLN A 63 -3.77 -3.24 23.20
C GLN A 63 -2.65 -2.58 22.38
N GLY A 64 -2.84 -1.29 22.04
CA GLY A 64 -1.89 -0.50 21.26
C GLY A 64 -1.96 -0.70 19.75
N ALA A 65 -2.79 -1.63 19.26
CA ALA A 65 -3.02 -1.81 17.83
C ALA A 65 -3.76 -0.61 17.23
N LYS A 66 -3.45 -0.29 15.97
CA LYS A 66 -4.23 0.67 15.17
C LYS A 66 -5.43 -0.01 14.50
N LEU A 67 -5.29 -1.30 14.19
CA LEU A 67 -6.30 -2.13 13.58
C LEU A 67 -6.35 -3.49 14.28
N ALA A 68 -7.55 -3.95 14.64
CA ALA A 68 -7.82 -5.28 15.16
C ALA A 68 -8.74 -6.05 14.18
N LEU A 69 -8.29 -7.20 13.73
CA LEU A 69 -9.06 -8.17 12.96
C LEU A 69 -9.53 -9.25 13.94
N LEU A 70 -10.83 -9.30 14.22
CA LEU A 70 -11.39 -10.29 15.13
C LEU A 70 -12.08 -11.38 14.32
N PHE A 71 -11.64 -12.62 14.50
CA PHE A 71 -12.17 -13.79 13.83
C PHE A 71 -13.11 -14.53 14.78
N TYR A 72 -14.38 -14.64 14.40
CA TYR A 72 -15.40 -15.32 15.19
C TYR A 72 -15.89 -16.59 14.49
N HIS A 73 -16.65 -17.41 15.21
CA HIS A 73 -17.43 -18.50 14.63
C HIS A 73 -18.81 -18.59 15.31
N ASP A 74 -19.72 -19.37 14.75
CA ASP A 74 -21.14 -19.40 15.17
C ASP A 74 -21.42 -20.18 16.48
N SER A 75 -20.37 -20.54 17.22
CA SER A 75 -20.47 -21.39 18.41
C SER A 75 -19.86 -20.71 19.63
N TYR A 76 -20.16 -21.26 20.82
CA TYR A 76 -19.55 -20.84 22.09
C TYR A 76 -19.64 -19.34 22.39
N ASN A 77 -20.64 -18.62 21.87
CA ASN A 77 -20.80 -17.16 22.02
C ASN A 77 -19.59 -16.35 21.54
N SER A 78 -18.84 -16.85 20.56
CA SER A 78 -17.66 -16.18 19.99
C SER A 78 -18.01 -14.82 19.36
N LEU A 79 -19.03 -14.76 18.50
CA LEU A 79 -19.46 -13.50 17.87
C LEU A 79 -19.92 -12.45 18.89
N ALA A 80 -20.60 -12.87 19.96
CA ALA A 80 -21.05 -11.96 21.01
C ALA A 80 -19.87 -11.29 21.71
N ALA A 81 -18.87 -12.08 22.14
CA ALA A 81 -17.64 -11.54 22.74
C ALA A 81 -16.86 -10.65 21.77
N ALA A 82 -16.74 -11.05 20.50
CA ALA A 82 -16.08 -10.26 19.48
C ALA A 82 -16.77 -8.90 19.28
N SER A 83 -18.10 -8.87 19.23
CA SER A 83 -18.89 -7.66 19.01
C SER A 83 -18.85 -6.69 20.21
N GLU A 84 -18.90 -7.22 21.43
CA GLU A 84 -18.77 -6.43 22.65
C GLU A 84 -17.37 -5.81 22.75
N ALA A 85 -16.32 -6.60 22.55
CA ALA A 85 -14.94 -6.11 22.54
C ALA A 85 -14.69 -5.11 21.41
N ALA A 86 -15.26 -5.33 20.22
CA ALA A 86 -15.15 -4.41 19.08
C ALA A 86 -15.66 -3.01 19.43
N SER A 87 -16.80 -2.92 20.11
CA SER A 87 -17.40 -1.64 20.52
C SER A 87 -16.47 -0.85 21.46
N LEU A 88 -15.82 -1.55 22.39
CA LEU A 88 -14.86 -0.94 23.33
C LEU A 88 -13.56 -0.52 22.64
N LEU A 89 -13.04 -1.34 21.72
CA LEU A 89 -11.85 -1.03 20.93
C LEU A 89 -12.09 0.19 20.02
N GLN A 90 -13.22 0.24 19.33
CA GLN A 90 -13.60 1.37 18.50
C GLN A 90 -13.74 2.67 19.31
N ALA A 91 -14.35 2.59 20.50
CA ALA A 91 -14.43 3.74 21.42
C ALA A 91 -13.05 4.25 21.86
N SER A 92 -12.02 3.40 21.84
CA SER A 92 -10.63 3.75 22.13
C SER A 92 -9.81 4.21 20.90
N GLY A 93 -10.45 4.34 19.73
CA GLY A 93 -9.80 4.78 18.48
C GLY A 93 -9.10 3.68 17.68
N VAL A 94 -9.30 2.41 18.04
CA VAL A 94 -8.78 1.26 17.29
C VAL A 94 -9.76 0.94 16.16
N GLY A 95 -9.27 0.84 14.92
CA GLY A 95 -10.08 0.30 13.83
C GLY A 95 -10.38 -1.18 14.09
N VAL A 96 -11.63 -1.61 13.92
CA VAL A 96 -12.00 -3.02 14.13
C VAL A 96 -12.74 -3.57 12.93
N GLN A 97 -12.39 -4.79 12.51
CA GLN A 97 -13.09 -5.54 11.49
C GLN A 97 -13.40 -6.94 12.03
N LEU A 98 -14.65 -7.39 11.86
CA LEU A 98 -15.11 -8.72 12.25
C LEU A 98 -15.16 -9.63 11.02
N TYR A 99 -14.65 -10.84 11.17
CA TYR A 99 -14.62 -11.84 10.11
C TYR A 99 -15.04 -13.20 10.63
N ASP A 100 -15.75 -13.97 9.80
CA ASP A 100 -15.93 -15.39 10.07
C ASP A 100 -14.58 -16.14 9.99
N PHE A 101 -14.38 -17.12 10.86
CA PHE A 101 -13.16 -17.92 10.94
C PHE A 101 -12.81 -18.60 9.61
N GLY A 102 -13.80 -19.03 8.83
CA GLY A 102 -13.58 -19.64 7.51
C GLY A 102 -12.86 -18.71 6.52
N SER A 103 -12.88 -17.40 6.74
CA SER A 103 -12.16 -16.42 5.92
C SER A 103 -10.74 -16.08 6.44
N ALA A 104 -10.34 -16.63 7.60
CA ALA A 104 -9.12 -16.22 8.31
C ALA A 104 -7.88 -16.30 7.43
N ARG A 105 -7.66 -17.41 6.73
CA ARG A 105 -6.48 -17.58 5.86
C ARG A 105 -6.39 -16.50 4.77
N GLN A 106 -7.50 -16.19 4.11
CA GLN A 106 -7.52 -15.20 3.04
C GLN A 106 -7.33 -13.79 3.58
N VAL A 107 -8.01 -13.45 4.67
CA VAL A 107 -7.95 -12.12 5.28
C VAL A 107 -6.57 -11.85 5.87
N LEU A 108 -5.96 -12.82 6.56
CA LEU A 108 -4.61 -12.70 7.11
C LEU A 108 -3.58 -12.45 6.00
N ALA A 109 -3.63 -13.21 4.90
CA ALA A 109 -2.74 -13.01 3.76
C ALA A 109 -2.94 -11.65 3.08
N LEU A 110 -4.20 -11.17 2.98
CA LEU A 110 -4.49 -9.85 2.44
C LEU A 110 -3.97 -8.74 3.37
N ALA A 111 -4.17 -8.89 4.68
CA ALA A 111 -3.71 -7.93 5.68
C ALA A 111 -2.18 -7.82 5.70
N ALA A 112 -1.47 -8.93 5.57
CA ALA A 112 0.00 -8.94 5.45
C ALA A 112 0.47 -8.16 4.21
N ARG A 113 -0.10 -8.44 3.03
CA ARG A 113 0.23 -7.70 1.80
C ARG A 113 -0.12 -6.21 1.89
N ALA A 114 -1.23 -5.88 2.54
CA ALA A 114 -1.60 -4.48 2.77
C ALA A 114 -0.61 -3.79 3.71
N ALA A 115 -0.13 -4.50 4.74
CA ALA A 115 0.89 -3.98 5.65
C ALA A 115 2.22 -3.75 4.93
N GLU A 116 2.65 -4.67 4.07
CA GLU A 116 3.83 -4.50 3.20
C GLU A 116 3.67 -3.29 2.27
N ALA A 117 2.54 -3.18 1.58
CA ALA A 117 2.27 -2.04 0.70
C ALA A 117 2.26 -0.70 1.45
N VAL A 118 1.73 -0.67 2.68
CA VAL A 118 1.79 0.53 3.52
C VAL A 118 3.22 0.87 3.90
N GLU A 119 4.09 -0.11 4.16
CA GLU A 119 5.52 0.14 4.40
C GLU A 119 6.23 0.67 3.14
N GLU A 120 5.91 0.14 1.96
CA GLU A 120 6.48 0.62 0.69
C GLU A 120 6.05 2.06 0.34
N LEU A 121 4.81 2.42 0.68
CA LEU A 121 4.27 3.76 0.41
C LEU A 121 4.69 4.80 1.46
N LYS A 122 5.17 4.37 2.62
CA LYS A 122 5.58 5.29 3.69
C LYS A 122 6.81 6.07 3.30
N GLY A 123 6.74 7.40 3.45
CA GLY A 123 7.86 8.27 3.12
C GLY A 123 8.16 8.36 1.63
N LEU A 124 7.22 7.94 0.77
CA LEU A 124 7.41 7.93 -0.67
C LEU A 124 7.70 9.35 -1.18
N LYS A 125 8.78 9.49 -1.94
CA LYS A 125 9.11 10.74 -2.65
C LYS A 125 8.57 10.66 -4.07
N ILE A 126 7.69 11.59 -4.41
CA ILE A 126 7.07 11.67 -5.73
C ILE A 126 7.64 12.88 -6.45
N THR A 127 8.21 12.69 -7.63
CA THR A 127 8.66 13.81 -8.47
C THR A 127 7.49 14.36 -9.27
N SER A 128 7.24 15.67 -9.23
CA SER A 128 6.21 16.33 -10.02
C SER A 128 6.83 17.33 -10.98
N PHE A 129 6.84 16.98 -12.27
CA PHE A 129 7.30 17.90 -13.32
C PHE A 129 6.21 18.92 -13.61
N GLY A 130 6.51 20.17 -13.25
CA GLY A 130 5.62 21.31 -13.35
C GLY A 130 4.74 21.53 -12.13
N GLY A 131 4.48 20.53 -11.29
CA GLY A 131 3.52 20.63 -10.17
C GLY A 131 2.05 20.49 -10.61
N PRO A 132 1.08 20.57 -9.68
CA PRO A 132 -0.34 20.41 -10.00
C PRO A 132 -0.81 21.51 -10.95
N SER A 133 -1.69 21.18 -11.89
CA SER A 133 -2.29 22.18 -12.78
C SER A 133 -3.21 23.12 -12.01
N GLU A 134 -3.12 24.42 -12.24
CA GLU A 134 -3.90 25.45 -11.52
C GLU A 134 -5.42 25.29 -11.68
N TRP A 135 -5.87 24.66 -12.77
CA TRP A 135 -7.29 24.41 -13.02
C TRP A 135 -7.84 23.15 -12.32
N LEU A 136 -6.98 22.35 -11.66
CA LEU A 136 -7.38 21.11 -10.99
C LEU A 136 -7.60 21.34 -9.50
N VAL A 137 -8.86 21.30 -9.08
CA VAL A 137 -9.28 21.48 -7.68
C VAL A 137 -8.89 20.28 -6.79
N TYR A 138 -8.72 19.07 -7.36
CA TYR A 138 -8.45 17.83 -6.61
C TYR A 138 -6.95 17.53 -6.43
N SER A 139 -6.08 18.14 -7.24
CA SER A 139 -4.64 17.82 -7.28
C SER A 139 -3.80 18.61 -6.29
N THR A 140 -4.42 19.47 -5.48
CA THR A 140 -3.78 20.35 -4.50
C THR A 140 -3.88 19.83 -3.06
N GLY A 141 -4.11 18.53 -2.87
CA GLY A 141 -4.34 17.93 -1.56
C GLY A 141 -3.17 18.15 -0.58
N GLU A 142 -3.45 18.83 0.53
CA GLU A 142 -2.60 18.91 1.71
C GLU A 142 -2.82 17.65 2.56
N GLY A 143 -2.29 16.52 2.11
CA GLY A 143 -2.37 15.26 2.84
C GLY A 143 -0.98 14.71 3.11
N ASP A 144 -0.53 14.77 4.35
CA ASP A 144 0.59 13.95 4.85
C ASP A 144 0.12 12.48 4.99
N LEU A 145 -0.31 11.90 3.86
CA LEU A 145 -0.71 10.51 3.81
C LEU A 145 0.57 9.68 3.81
N LEU A 146 0.81 8.99 4.93
CA LEU A 146 1.95 8.07 5.13
C LEU A 146 3.35 8.74 5.11
N GLY A 147 3.49 10.05 5.29
CA GLY A 147 4.80 10.70 5.21
C GLY A 147 5.26 10.98 3.79
N ALA A 148 4.41 10.78 2.78
CA ALA A 148 4.78 10.99 1.38
C ALA A 148 5.03 12.48 1.10
N SER A 149 6.03 12.76 0.26
CA SER A 149 6.40 14.13 -0.13
C SER A 149 6.44 14.28 -1.63
N VAL A 150 6.03 15.44 -2.13
CA VAL A 150 6.11 15.79 -3.56
C VAL A 150 7.23 16.80 -3.77
N GLU A 151 8.19 16.45 -4.61
CA GLU A 151 9.24 17.35 -5.06
C GLU A 151 8.87 17.90 -6.44
N VAL A 152 8.74 19.23 -6.55
CA VAL A 152 8.36 19.87 -7.81
C VAL A 152 9.61 20.27 -8.59
N VAL A 153 9.73 19.75 -9.81
CA VAL A 153 10.78 20.11 -10.77
C VAL A 153 10.16 21.01 -11.85
N PRO A 154 10.69 22.21 -12.12
CA PRO A 154 10.22 23.07 -13.20
C PRO A 154 10.25 22.38 -14.56
N LEU A 155 9.27 22.68 -15.43
CA LEU A 155 9.20 22.05 -16.75
C LEU A 155 10.34 22.51 -17.66
N GLU A 156 10.85 23.72 -17.44
CA GLU A 156 11.97 24.31 -18.14
C GLU A 156 13.26 23.53 -17.87
N ASP A 157 13.47 23.11 -16.62
CA ASP A 157 14.62 22.30 -16.22
C ASP A 157 14.53 20.90 -16.84
N LEU A 158 13.33 20.30 -16.87
CA LEU A 158 13.09 19.03 -17.56
C LEU A 158 13.35 19.15 -19.07
N ALA A 159 12.85 20.22 -19.71
CA ALA A 159 13.04 20.44 -21.14
C ALA A 159 14.53 20.62 -21.48
N LYS A 160 15.28 21.33 -20.62
CA LYS A 160 16.72 21.50 -20.78
C LYS A 160 17.47 20.17 -20.67
N GLU A 161 17.20 19.37 -19.64
CA GLU A 161 17.81 18.03 -19.50
C GLU A 161 17.46 17.15 -20.71
N ALA A 162 16.24 17.25 -21.25
CA ALA A 162 15.81 16.48 -22.42
C ALA A 162 16.50 16.91 -23.72
N GLU A 163 16.88 18.18 -23.90
CA GLU A 163 17.67 18.60 -25.07
C GLU A 163 19.10 18.01 -25.03
N GLU A 164 19.69 17.91 -23.83
CA GLU A 164 21.05 17.39 -23.60
C GLU A 164 21.10 15.85 -23.45
N ALA A 165 19.95 15.20 -23.32
CA ALA A 165 19.86 13.77 -23.11
C ALA A 165 20.03 12.94 -24.39
N GLU A 166 20.78 11.84 -24.29
CA GLU A 166 20.72 10.76 -25.27
C GLU A 166 19.34 10.08 -25.23
N PRO A 167 18.75 9.74 -26.40
CA PRO A 167 17.45 9.09 -26.48
C PRO A 167 17.47 7.71 -25.82
N GLU A 168 16.44 7.40 -25.03
CA GLU A 168 16.29 6.09 -24.40
C GLU A 168 16.19 4.97 -25.45
N GLN A 169 16.92 3.87 -25.24
CA GLN A 169 16.83 2.68 -26.09
C GLN A 169 15.64 1.82 -25.64
N MET A 170 14.59 1.74 -26.46
CA MET A 170 13.46 0.84 -26.19
C MET A 170 13.60 -0.48 -26.97
N PRO A 171 13.39 -1.64 -26.32
CA PRO A 171 13.29 -2.91 -27.03
C PRO A 171 12.14 -2.86 -28.05
N GLY A 172 12.44 -3.14 -29.32
CA GLY A 172 11.44 -3.12 -30.38
C GLY A 172 11.02 -1.72 -30.86
N GLN A 173 11.88 -0.70 -30.69
CA GLN A 173 11.69 0.64 -31.25
C GLN A 173 11.08 0.55 -32.66
N PRO A 174 9.83 1.02 -32.86
CA PRO A 174 9.29 1.10 -34.20
C PRO A 174 10.12 2.14 -34.95
N SER A 175 10.89 1.67 -35.92
CA SER A 175 11.75 2.52 -36.77
C SER A 175 10.94 3.58 -37.53
N ARG A 176 9.61 3.41 -37.61
CA ARG A 176 8.62 4.37 -38.08
C ARG A 176 7.28 4.14 -37.39
N LEU A 177 6.71 5.21 -36.86
CA LEU A 177 5.28 5.32 -36.58
C LEU A 177 4.65 6.08 -37.75
N GLU A 178 3.62 5.51 -38.40
CA GLU A 178 2.94 6.20 -39.51
C GLU A 178 2.36 7.54 -39.04
N GLY A 179 2.67 8.61 -39.76
CA GLY A 179 2.19 9.96 -39.44
C GLY A 179 2.99 10.69 -38.35
N VAL A 180 4.06 10.11 -37.79
CA VAL A 180 4.92 10.76 -36.79
C VAL A 180 6.34 10.88 -37.35
N SER A 181 6.96 12.06 -37.23
CA SER A 181 8.34 12.25 -37.70
C SER A 181 9.32 11.51 -36.79
N GLY A 182 10.44 11.02 -37.36
CA GLY A 182 11.51 10.40 -36.56
C GLY A 182 12.07 11.33 -35.48
N GLU A 183 12.12 12.63 -35.77
CA GLU A 183 12.51 13.68 -34.83
C GLU A 183 11.58 13.74 -33.60
N GLN A 184 10.26 13.66 -33.80
CA GLN A 184 9.31 13.64 -32.68
C GLN A 184 9.47 12.39 -31.80
N VAL A 185 9.75 11.24 -32.42
CA VAL A 185 10.04 10.00 -31.69
C VAL A 185 11.33 10.16 -30.88
N GLU A 186 12.39 10.69 -31.48
CA GLU A 186 13.67 10.93 -30.80
C GLU A 186 13.50 11.88 -29.61
N ARG A 187 12.85 13.03 -29.81
CA ARG A 187 12.57 14.00 -28.73
C ARG A 187 11.80 13.37 -27.59
N ALA A 188 10.80 12.53 -27.89
CA ALA A 188 10.06 11.82 -26.85
C ALA A 188 10.99 10.86 -26.06
N LEU A 189 11.85 10.10 -26.75
CA LEU A 189 12.80 9.21 -26.09
C LEU A 189 13.84 9.95 -25.23
N ARG A 190 14.28 11.15 -25.65
CA ARG A 190 15.15 12.00 -24.83
C ARG A 190 14.42 12.53 -23.59
N LEU A 191 13.16 12.92 -23.74
CA LEU A 191 12.32 13.34 -22.62
C LEU A 191 12.18 12.22 -21.56
N ALA A 192 11.99 10.97 -21.97
CA ALA A 192 11.95 9.85 -21.03
C ALA A 192 13.29 9.62 -20.31
N SER A 193 14.40 9.72 -21.03
CA SER A 193 15.76 9.67 -20.48
C SER A 193 15.97 10.75 -19.40
N ALA A 194 15.54 11.98 -19.67
CA ALA A 194 15.58 13.09 -18.72
C ALA A 194 14.69 12.85 -17.49
N MET A 195 13.44 12.40 -17.69
CA MET A 195 12.51 12.09 -16.60
C MET A 195 13.10 11.02 -15.66
N ARG A 196 13.67 9.94 -16.21
CA ARG A 196 14.32 8.88 -15.39
C ARG A 196 15.52 9.36 -14.60
N ARG A 197 16.30 10.30 -15.15
CA ARG A 197 17.47 10.87 -14.44
C ARG A 197 17.05 11.80 -13.32
N LEU A 198 15.99 12.57 -13.53
CA LEU A 198 15.49 13.57 -12.58
C LEU A 198 14.52 13.00 -11.54
N SER A 199 14.13 11.72 -11.64
CA SER A 199 13.22 11.06 -10.69
C SER A 199 13.82 9.76 -10.14
N GLU A 200 13.79 9.59 -8.81
CA GLU A 200 14.21 8.35 -8.14
C GLU A 200 13.03 7.40 -7.84
N GLY A 201 11.80 7.78 -8.18
CA GLY A 201 10.59 7.05 -7.79
C GLY A 201 9.39 7.38 -8.67
N PRO A 202 8.15 7.21 -8.14
CA PRO A 202 6.95 7.57 -8.86
C PRO A 202 6.96 9.04 -9.27
N LEU A 203 6.42 9.32 -10.44
CA LEU A 203 6.42 10.67 -10.98
C LEU A 203 5.06 11.08 -11.54
N THR A 204 4.87 12.39 -11.64
CA THR A 204 3.74 13.02 -12.31
C THR A 204 4.28 14.11 -13.23
N VAL A 205 3.55 14.44 -14.29
CA VAL A 205 3.99 15.41 -15.28
C VAL A 205 2.82 16.23 -15.79
N ARG A 206 3.01 17.55 -15.86
CA ARG A 206 2.03 18.48 -16.40
C ARG A 206 2.11 18.49 -17.94
N CYS A 207 1.48 17.49 -18.56
CA CYS A 207 1.63 17.21 -19.99
C CYS A 207 1.29 18.38 -20.93
N PHE A 208 0.24 19.15 -20.65
CA PHE A 208 -0.22 20.20 -21.56
C PHE A 208 0.76 21.37 -21.66
N ASP A 209 1.35 21.77 -20.55
CA ASP A 209 2.36 22.83 -20.51
C ASP A 209 3.68 22.32 -21.10
N LEU A 210 4.05 21.08 -20.81
CA LEU A 210 5.22 20.45 -21.41
C LEU A 210 5.11 20.36 -22.94
N LEU A 211 3.91 20.07 -23.48
CA LEU A 211 3.68 20.08 -24.92
C LEU A 211 3.93 21.46 -25.54
N ARG A 212 3.63 22.56 -24.82
CA ARG A 212 3.90 23.92 -25.29
C ARG A 212 5.39 24.28 -25.24
N ILE A 213 6.10 23.79 -24.22
CA ILE A 213 7.52 24.10 -24.00
C ILE A 213 8.42 23.25 -24.90
N TYR A 214 8.16 21.95 -24.95
CA TYR A 214 9.06 20.96 -25.56
C TYR A 214 8.48 20.29 -26.83
N GLY A 215 7.19 20.48 -27.13
CA GLY A 215 6.60 20.03 -28.40
C GLY A 215 6.25 18.54 -28.49
N VAL A 216 6.50 17.75 -27.43
CA VAL A 216 6.09 16.35 -27.33
C VAL A 216 5.53 16.03 -25.95
N THR A 217 4.65 15.03 -25.87
CA THR A 217 4.12 14.50 -24.61
C THR A 217 4.89 13.25 -24.18
N PRO A 218 5.06 12.99 -22.88
CA PRO A 218 5.80 11.83 -22.38
C PRO A 218 5.07 10.50 -22.56
N CYS A 219 3.81 10.50 -23.01
CA CYS A 219 2.96 9.32 -23.11
C CYS A 219 3.48 8.21 -24.05
N LEU A 220 4.28 8.60 -25.05
CA LEU A 220 4.80 7.68 -26.07
C LEU A 220 5.95 6.79 -25.55
N PRO A 221 7.00 7.35 -24.91
CA PRO A 221 8.07 6.57 -24.31
C PRO A 221 7.76 6.06 -22.90
N TRP A 222 6.89 6.77 -22.14
CA TRP A 222 6.55 6.41 -20.78
C TRP A 222 5.43 5.36 -20.76
N GLN A 223 5.74 4.18 -21.31
CA GLN A 223 5.00 2.98 -20.96
C GLN A 223 5.66 2.38 -19.72
N PRO A 224 4.91 2.05 -18.67
CA PRO A 224 5.48 1.38 -17.52
C PRO A 224 6.20 0.14 -18.04
N SER A 225 7.49 0.03 -17.71
CA SER A 225 8.24 -1.18 -17.95
C SER A 225 7.49 -2.31 -17.26
N THR A 226 6.74 -3.12 -18.01
CA THR A 226 6.22 -4.41 -17.56
C THR A 226 7.33 -5.44 -17.39
N GLN A 227 8.54 -4.99 -17.04
CA GLN A 227 9.55 -5.84 -16.43
C GLN A 227 9.14 -6.01 -14.97
N ARG A 228 8.25 -6.99 -14.75
CA ARG A 228 8.25 -7.73 -13.49
C ARG A 228 9.69 -8.18 -13.30
N ALA A 229 10.31 -7.75 -12.19
CA ALA A 229 11.50 -8.39 -11.68
C ALA A 229 11.23 -9.90 -11.68
N SER A 230 12.04 -10.61 -12.47
CA SER A 230 12.15 -12.06 -12.50
C SER A 230 12.70 -12.59 -11.18
#